data_AF-A0A1G0CBB3-F1
#
_entry.id   AF-A0A1G0CBB3-F1
#
_cell.length_a   1.000
_cell.length_b   1.000
_cell.length_c   1.000
_cell.angle_alpha   90.00
_cell.angle_beta   90.00
_cell.angle_gamma   90.00
#
_symmetry.space_group_name_H-M   'P 1'
#
loop_
_entity.id
_entity.type
_entity.pdbx_description
1 polymer ?
#
loop_
_entity_poly.entity_id
_entity_poly.type
_entity_poly.pdbx_seq_one_letter_code
_entity_poly.pdbx_strand_id
1 'polypeptide(L)'
;MNKAFYIASIVLSIAFMIVVGVYVDMVESERMSYLFNSYDPYSPYSSYSSAYSYDYGSEYTFEGALISLLFIFFFLTSDLLGLLKVKTKTTKVLSIIGLSFGAIFLFVDVIMILSPGSASFDEGGASLLFYGLIVLAFSIIGLIQSVRYSNQKNAVKNPSADLLDS
;
A
#
# COMPACT_ATOMS: atom_id res chain seq x y z
N MET A 1 -8.77 -18.28 10.57
CA MET A 1 -7.90 -17.09 10.74
C MET A 1 -8.52 -16.22 11.81
N ASN A 2 -7.71 -15.65 12.71
CA ASN A 2 -8.25 -14.70 13.68
C ASN A 2 -8.66 -13.44 12.91
N LYS A 3 -9.93 -13.05 13.03
CA LYS A 3 -10.52 -11.84 12.43
C LYS A 3 -9.61 -10.60 12.60
N ALA A 4 -8.88 -10.59 13.72
CA ALA A 4 -7.84 -9.63 14.06
C ALA A 4 -6.82 -9.35 12.94
N PHE A 5 -6.39 -10.35 12.17
CA PHE A 5 -5.40 -10.13 11.10
C PHE A 5 -5.98 -9.30 9.95
N TYR A 6 -7.20 -9.61 9.50
CA TYR A 6 -7.85 -8.82 8.47
C TYR A 6 -8.23 -7.42 8.97
N ILE A 7 -8.62 -7.29 10.24
CA ILE A 7 -8.87 -5.98 10.86
C ILE A 7 -7.57 -5.16 10.91
N ALA A 8 -6.45 -5.76 11.29
CA ALA A 8 -5.15 -5.11 11.29
C ALA A 8 -4.75 -4.66 9.88
N SER A 9 -4.92 -5.51 8.85
CA SER A 9 -4.65 -5.15 7.46
C SER A 9 -5.54 -4.00 6.97
N ILE A 10 -6.80 -3.92 7.39
CA ILE A 10 -7.67 -2.78 7.09
C ILE A 10 -7.11 -1.49 7.70
N VAL A 11 -6.84 -1.49 9.01
CA VAL A 11 -6.31 -0.30 9.71
C VAL A 11 -4.97 0.14 9.11
N LEU A 12 -4.07 -0.80 8.85
CA LEU A 12 -2.77 -0.54 8.25
C LEU A 12 -2.88 -0.05 6.80
N SER A 13 -3.85 -0.54 6.01
CA SER A 13 -4.05 -0.04 4.64
C SER A 13 -4.51 1.42 4.61
N ILE A 14 -5.33 1.84 5.59
CA ILE A 14 -5.72 3.25 5.74
C ILE A 14 -4.52 4.10 6.16
N ALA A 15 -3.75 3.65 7.16
CA ALA A 15 -2.54 4.34 7.59
C ALA A 15 -1.52 4.46 6.44
N PHE A 16 -1.35 3.39 5.67
CA PHE A 16 -0.49 3.36 4.49
C PHE A 16 -0.91 4.41 3.46
N MET A 17 -2.20 4.50 3.12
CA MET A 17 -2.67 5.51 2.17
C MET A 17 -2.43 6.95 2.66
N ILE A 18 -2.60 7.20 3.96
CA ILE A 18 -2.29 8.51 4.55
C ILE A 18 -0.80 8.81 4.43
N VAL A 19 0.06 7.86 4.81
CA VAL A 19 1.52 8.02 4.73
C VAL A 19 1.96 8.29 3.30
N VAL A 20 1.50 7.48 2.33
CA VAL A 20 1.84 7.68 0.92
C VAL A 20 1.34 9.05 0.44
N GLY A 21 0.12 9.46 0.79
CA GLY A 21 -0.40 10.78 0.43
C GLY A 21 0.43 11.94 0.98
N VAL A 22 0.95 11.83 2.20
CA VAL A 22 1.83 12.85 2.79
C VAL A 22 3.15 12.95 2.04
N TYR A 23 3.79 11.82 1.71
CA TYR A 23 5.06 11.85 0.97
C TYR A 23 4.88 12.31 -0.49
N VAL A 24 3.73 12.02 -1.12
CA VAL A 24 3.39 12.58 -2.44
C VAL A 24 3.33 14.11 -2.38
N ASP A 25 2.62 14.67 -1.40
CA ASP A 25 2.50 16.13 -1.21
C ASP A 25 3.86 16.78 -0.91
N MET A 26 4.69 16.16 -0.09
CA MET A 26 6.05 16.65 0.20
C MET A 26 6.89 16.74 -1.08
N VAL A 27 6.96 15.67 -1.88
CA VAL A 27 7.72 15.65 -3.14
C VAL A 27 7.18 16.67 -4.15
N GLU A 28 5.86 16.80 -4.25
CA GLU A 28 5.23 17.78 -5.14
C GLU A 28 5.54 19.22 -4.70
N SER A 29 5.47 19.50 -3.40
CA SER A 29 5.75 20.83 -2.84
C SER A 29 7.19 21.27 -3.09
N GLU A 30 8.15 20.37 -2.96
CA GLU A 30 9.56 20.64 -3.28
C GLU A 30 9.73 20.98 -4.76
N ARG A 31 9.13 20.17 -5.63
CA ARG A 31 9.16 20.40 -7.08
C ARG A 31 8.56 21.77 -7.46
N MET A 32 7.44 22.15 -6.85
CA MET A 32 6.80 23.45 -7.11
C MET A 32 7.62 24.63 -6.57
N SER A 33 8.20 24.50 -5.37
CA SER A 33 9.05 25.53 -4.78
C SER A 33 10.30 25.81 -5.63
N TYR A 34 10.86 24.78 -6.25
CA TYR A 34 11.98 24.92 -7.17
C TYR A 34 11.57 25.65 -8.45
N LEU A 35 10.48 25.23 -9.09
CA LEU A 35 9.98 25.88 -10.30
C LEU A 35 9.73 27.38 -10.06
N PHE A 36 9.14 27.76 -8.92
CA PHE A 36 8.92 29.16 -8.57
C PHE A 36 10.22 29.95 -8.34
N ASN A 37 11.21 29.38 -7.62
CA ASN A 37 12.50 30.05 -7.40
C ASN A 37 13.33 30.17 -8.69
N SER A 38 13.20 29.22 -9.61
CA SER A 38 13.84 29.31 -10.93
C SER A 38 13.23 30.40 -11.84
N TYR A 39 12.05 30.91 -11.47
CA TYR A 39 11.28 31.88 -12.24
C TYR A 39 11.34 33.31 -11.67
N ASP A 40 12.36 33.66 -10.88
CA ASP A 40 12.59 35.05 -10.46
C ASP A 40 13.09 35.89 -11.66
N PRO A 41 12.26 36.81 -12.22
CA PRO A 41 12.62 37.59 -13.39
C PRO A 41 13.49 38.81 -13.06
N TYR A 42 13.87 39.03 -11.79
CA TYR A 42 14.62 40.22 -11.34
C TYR A 42 16.12 40.01 -11.11
N SER A 43 16.67 38.81 -11.37
CA SER A 43 18.12 38.57 -11.23
C SER A 43 18.90 38.87 -12.52
N PRO A 44 19.73 39.93 -12.59
CA PRO A 44 20.42 40.35 -13.82
C PRO A 44 21.64 39.49 -14.19
N TYR A 45 21.90 38.39 -13.46
CA TYR A 45 23.16 37.66 -13.52
C TYR A 45 23.04 36.12 -13.51
N SER A 46 21.88 35.54 -13.81
CA SER A 46 21.71 34.06 -13.75
C SER A 46 21.74 33.34 -15.11
N SER A 47 22.10 34.02 -16.19
CA SER A 47 22.32 33.36 -17.48
C SER A 47 23.72 32.76 -17.50
N TYR A 48 23.85 31.45 -17.26
CA TYR A 48 24.99 30.53 -17.50
C TYR A 48 25.51 29.67 -16.34
N SER A 49 24.77 29.48 -15.24
CA SER A 49 25.18 28.47 -14.25
C SER A 49 24.04 27.59 -13.77
N SER A 50 24.27 26.28 -13.90
CA SER A 50 23.45 25.15 -13.41
C SER A 50 22.34 24.60 -14.33
N ALA A 51 22.75 24.16 -15.53
CA ALA A 51 22.20 22.93 -16.11
C ALA A 51 22.78 21.67 -15.40
N TYR A 52 22.87 21.71 -14.06
CA TYR A 52 23.09 20.52 -13.27
C TYR A 52 21.71 19.96 -12.94
N SER A 53 21.42 18.76 -13.40
CA SER A 53 20.26 17.97 -13.01
C SER A 53 20.28 17.79 -11.49
N TYR A 54 19.71 18.75 -10.77
CA TYR A 54 19.64 18.68 -9.33
C TYR A 54 18.46 17.80 -8.95
N ASP A 55 18.68 16.96 -7.95
CA ASP A 55 17.87 15.82 -7.60
C ASP A 55 16.74 16.23 -6.63
N TYR A 56 15.73 16.94 -7.13
CA TYR A 56 14.63 17.50 -6.30
C TYR A 56 13.70 16.40 -5.77
N GLY A 57 13.40 16.42 -4.46
CA GLY A 57 12.48 15.45 -3.86
C GLY A 57 13.02 14.03 -3.71
N SER A 58 14.31 13.80 -4.00
CA SER A 58 14.93 12.47 -3.93
C SER A 58 15.05 11.93 -2.52
N GLU A 59 15.37 12.79 -1.55
CA GLU A 59 15.44 12.43 -0.13
C GLU A 59 14.07 11.96 0.37
N TYR A 60 13.02 12.74 0.10
CA TYR A 60 11.64 12.36 0.44
C TYR A 60 11.14 11.16 -0.35
N THR A 61 11.58 10.99 -1.61
CA THR A 61 11.23 9.82 -2.41
C THR A 61 11.85 8.55 -1.83
N PHE A 62 13.13 8.60 -1.46
CA PHE A 62 13.82 7.48 -0.85
C PHE A 62 13.23 7.13 0.53
N GLU A 63 12.99 8.14 1.37
CA GLU A 63 12.40 7.94 2.70
C GLU A 63 10.97 7.39 2.61
N GLY A 64 10.14 8.00 1.75
CA GLY A 64 8.77 7.54 1.49
C GLY A 64 8.75 6.10 1.01
N ALA A 65 9.63 5.75 0.07
CA ALA A 65 9.75 4.39 -0.47
C ALA A 65 10.21 3.37 0.58
N LEU A 66 11.15 3.72 1.46
CA LEU A 66 11.55 2.83 2.55
C LEU A 66 10.42 2.58 3.56
N ILE A 67 9.61 3.59 3.84
CA ILE A 67 8.48 3.45 4.75
C ILE A 67 7.37 2.61 4.10
N SER A 68 7.02 2.87 2.84
CA SER A 68 6.04 2.07 2.10
C SER A 68 6.47 0.62 1.96
N LEU A 69 7.76 0.34 1.80
CA LEU A 69 8.32 -1.01 1.77
C LEU A 69 7.91 -1.83 3.01
N LEU A 70 7.94 -1.24 4.21
CA LEU A 70 7.54 -1.92 5.45
C LEU A 70 6.06 -2.31 5.44
N PHE A 71 5.19 -1.42 4.93
CA PHE A 71 3.77 -1.72 4.79
C PHE A 71 3.52 -2.80 3.74
N ILE A 72 4.20 -2.74 2.59
CA ILE A 72 4.08 -3.75 1.52
C ILE A 72 4.49 -5.13 2.05
N PHE A 73 5.59 -5.24 2.80
CA PHE A 73 5.98 -6.52 3.41
C PHE A 73 4.95 -7.05 4.41
N PHE A 74 4.34 -6.17 5.19
CA PHE A 74 3.25 -6.56 6.07
C PHE A 74 2.06 -7.14 5.28
N PHE A 75 1.64 -6.48 4.20
CA PHE A 75 0.53 -6.95 3.37
C PHE A 75 0.83 -8.26 2.64
N LEU A 76 2.04 -8.41 2.08
CA LEU A 76 2.51 -9.66 1.50
C LEU A 76 2.50 -10.81 2.52
N THR A 77 2.92 -10.53 3.76
CA THR A 77 2.88 -11.51 4.84
C THR A 77 1.45 -11.87 5.22
N SER A 78 0.54 -10.89 5.26
CA SER A 78 -0.89 -11.13 5.49
C SER A 78 -1.49 -12.04 4.42
N ASP A 79 -1.16 -11.82 3.14
CA ASP A 79 -1.65 -12.65 2.04
C ASP A 79 -1.04 -14.06 2.04
N LEU A 80 0.26 -14.20 2.35
CA LEU A 80 0.90 -15.51 2.55
C LEU A 80 0.24 -16.29 3.69
N LEU A 81 -0.05 -15.63 4.82
CA LEU A 81 -0.76 -16.25 5.93
C LEU A 81 -2.20 -16.64 5.54
N GLY A 82 -2.85 -15.85 4.69
CA GLY A 82 -4.13 -16.19 4.07
C GLY A 82 -4.08 -17.52 3.31
N LEU A 83 -3.04 -17.74 2.49
CA LEU A 83 -2.83 -18.99 1.76
C LEU A 83 -2.56 -20.19 2.67
N LEU A 84 -1.70 -20.01 3.67
CA LEU A 84 -1.25 -21.10 4.53
C LEU A 84 -2.34 -21.54 5.52
N LYS A 85 -3.09 -20.59 6.10
CA LYS A 85 -4.01 -20.87 7.21
C LYS A 85 -5.48 -20.99 6.81
N VAL A 86 -5.89 -20.50 5.64
CA VAL A 86 -7.31 -20.50 5.22
C VAL A 86 -7.56 -21.55 4.13
N LYS A 87 -8.53 -22.44 4.38
CA LYS A 87 -8.84 -23.59 3.51
C LYS A 87 -9.92 -23.30 2.45
N THR A 88 -10.59 -22.15 2.51
CA THR A 88 -11.63 -21.77 1.54
C THR A 88 -11.00 -21.42 0.19
N LYS A 89 -11.61 -21.91 -0.91
CA LYS A 89 -11.12 -21.66 -2.27
C LYS A 89 -11.06 -20.17 -2.60
N THR A 90 -12.07 -19.41 -2.19
CA THR A 90 -12.16 -17.97 -2.45
C THR A 90 -11.05 -17.18 -1.77
N THR A 91 -10.69 -17.49 -0.52
CA THR A 91 -9.57 -16.82 0.17
C THR A 91 -8.25 -17.15 -0.50
N LYS A 92 -8.05 -18.40 -0.95
CA LYS A 92 -6.84 -18.78 -1.68
C LYS A 92 -6.66 -18.00 -2.98
N VAL A 93 -7.73 -17.87 -3.77
CA VAL A 93 -7.69 -17.09 -5.02
C VAL A 93 -7.39 -15.62 -4.73
N LEU A 94 -8.06 -15.01 -3.76
CA LEU A 94 -7.81 -13.62 -3.38
C LEU A 94 -6.38 -13.38 -2.89
N SER A 95 -5.83 -14.28 -2.07
CA SER A 95 -4.45 -14.15 -1.60
C SER A 95 -3.43 -14.37 -2.70
N ILE A 96 -3.69 -15.21 -3.71
CA ILE A 96 -2.83 -15.31 -4.91
C ILE A 96 -2.85 -14.00 -5.70
N ILE A 97 -4.04 -13.43 -5.94
CA ILE A 97 -4.18 -12.17 -6.66
C ILE A 97 -3.52 -11.03 -5.88
N GLY A 98 -3.70 -10.99 -4.55
CA GLY A 98 -3.07 -10.02 -3.65
C GLY A 98 -1.55 -10.10 -3.69
N LEU A 99 -0.98 -11.31 -3.66
CA LEU A 99 0.46 -11.52 -3.80
C LEU A 99 0.99 -11.08 -5.17
N SER A 100 0.26 -11.37 -6.25
CA SER A 100 0.65 -10.94 -7.60
C SER A 100 0.70 -9.42 -7.70
N PHE A 101 -0.34 -8.72 -7.24
CA PHE A 101 -0.32 -7.26 -7.20
C PHE A 101 0.75 -6.73 -6.25
N GLY A 102 0.88 -7.30 -5.05
CA GLY A 102 1.89 -6.91 -4.09
C GLY A 102 3.31 -7.03 -4.64
N ALA A 103 3.61 -8.05 -5.44
CA ALA A 103 4.90 -8.18 -6.12
C ALA A 103 5.14 -7.08 -7.17
N ILE A 104 4.11 -6.72 -7.95
CA ILE A 104 4.19 -5.63 -8.93
C ILE A 104 4.44 -4.29 -8.23
N PHE A 105 3.69 -3.98 -7.19
CA PHE A 105 3.85 -2.72 -6.46
C PHE A 105 5.12 -2.68 -5.61
N LEU A 106 5.59 -3.81 -5.10
CA LEU A 106 6.93 -3.92 -4.51
C LEU A 106 8.02 -3.59 -5.54
N PHE A 107 7.85 -4.01 -6.79
CA PHE A 107 8.80 -3.66 -7.84
C PHE A 107 8.81 -2.16 -8.14
N VAL A 108 7.64 -1.52 -8.17
CA VAL A 108 7.54 -0.05 -8.29
C VAL A 108 8.26 0.65 -7.13
N ASP A 109 8.03 0.17 -5.90
CA ASP A 109 8.66 0.70 -4.69
C ASP A 109 10.20 0.55 -4.72
N VAL A 110 10.70 -0.61 -5.14
CA VAL A 110 12.14 -0.85 -5.31
C VAL A 110 12.76 0.05 -6.38
N ILE A 111 12.05 0.33 -7.48
CA ILE A 111 12.54 1.27 -8.50
C ILE A 111 12.74 2.67 -7.90
N MET A 112 11.79 3.15 -7.08
CA MET A 112 11.90 4.44 -6.40
C MET A 112 13.07 4.47 -5.42
N ILE A 113 13.36 3.35 -4.73
CA ILE A 113 14.54 3.24 -3.85
C ILE A 113 15.85 3.28 -4.65
N LEU A 114 15.91 2.59 -5.80
CA LEU A 114 17.12 2.45 -6.60
C LEU A 114 17.45 3.71 -7.40
N SER A 115 16.45 4.51 -7.77
CA SER A 115 16.63 5.72 -8.57
C SER A 115 15.64 6.82 -8.18
N PRO A 116 15.74 7.35 -6.95
CA PRO A 116 14.78 8.32 -6.40
C PRO A 116 14.70 9.61 -7.20
N GLY A 117 15.76 9.96 -7.93
CA GLY A 117 15.79 11.15 -8.78
C GLY A 117 15.18 11.02 -10.17
N SER A 118 14.93 9.80 -10.64
CA SER A 118 14.29 9.55 -11.94
C SER A 118 12.89 8.97 -11.81
N ALA A 119 12.64 8.23 -10.72
CA ALA A 119 11.34 7.65 -10.40
C ALA A 119 10.84 8.29 -9.11
N SER A 120 10.15 9.41 -9.27
CA SER A 120 9.71 10.23 -8.15
C SER A 120 8.48 9.65 -7.45
N PHE A 121 8.38 9.93 -6.16
CA PHE A 121 7.31 9.40 -5.32
C PHE A 121 5.92 9.96 -5.63
N ASP A 122 5.80 11.05 -6.37
CA ASP A 122 4.49 11.55 -6.81
C ASP A 122 3.86 10.63 -7.88
N GLU A 123 4.66 10.10 -8.81
CA GLU A 123 4.21 9.15 -9.83
C GLU A 123 4.05 7.74 -9.24
N GLY A 124 5.08 7.26 -8.54
CA GLY A 124 5.06 5.93 -7.93
C GLY A 124 4.12 5.86 -6.72
N GLY A 125 4.00 6.93 -5.95
CA GLY A 125 3.07 7.04 -4.82
C GLY A 125 1.61 7.00 -5.24
N ALA A 126 1.23 7.55 -6.40
CA ALA A 126 -0.12 7.37 -6.94
C ALA A 126 -0.44 5.89 -7.21
N SER A 127 0.55 5.14 -7.73
CA SER A 127 0.45 3.69 -7.91
C SER A 127 0.31 2.96 -6.57
N LEU A 128 1.08 3.36 -5.55
CA LEU A 128 0.99 2.81 -4.20
C LEU A 128 -0.35 3.15 -3.51
N LEU A 129 -0.93 4.33 -3.72
CA LEU A 129 -2.26 4.67 -3.23
C LEU A 129 -3.32 3.73 -3.80
N PHE A 130 -3.23 3.45 -5.11
CA PHE A 130 -4.12 2.49 -5.75
C PHE A 130 -3.94 1.08 -5.17
N TYR A 131 -2.71 0.66 -4.90
CA TYR A 131 -2.43 -0.59 -4.19
C TYR A 131 -3.07 -0.63 -2.79
N GLY A 132 -3.01 0.47 -2.03
CA GLY A 132 -3.66 0.60 -0.73
C GLY A 132 -5.17 0.32 -0.79
N LEU A 133 -5.85 0.82 -1.83
CA LEU A 133 -7.28 0.54 -2.07
C LEU A 133 -7.54 -0.94 -2.39
N ILE A 134 -6.68 -1.58 -3.19
CA ILE A 134 -6.79 -3.01 -3.49
C ILE A 134 -6.66 -3.84 -2.21
N VAL A 135 -5.64 -3.56 -1.40
CA VAL A 135 -5.40 -4.27 -0.13
C VAL A 135 -6.56 -4.07 0.83
N LEU A 136 -7.11 -2.86 0.93
CA LEU A 136 -8.29 -2.56 1.74
C LEU A 136 -9.49 -3.40 1.29
N ALA A 137 -9.80 -3.40 -0.01
CA ALA A 137 -10.92 -4.17 -0.56
C ALA A 137 -10.77 -5.67 -0.30
N PHE A 138 -9.58 -6.22 -0.52
CA PHE A 138 -9.30 -7.65 -0.29
C PHE A 138 -9.35 -8.02 1.20
N SER A 139 -8.89 -7.13 2.08
CA SER A 139 -8.94 -7.34 3.53
C SER A 139 -10.39 -7.33 4.05
N ILE A 140 -11.26 -6.48 3.52
CA ILE A 140 -12.71 -6.49 3.83
C ILE A 140 -13.34 -7.81 3.41
N ILE A 141 -13.10 -8.26 2.17
CA ILE A 141 -13.65 -9.52 1.67
C ILE A 141 -13.11 -10.71 2.49
N GLY A 142 -11.82 -10.69 2.84
CA GLY A 142 -11.18 -11.68 3.70
C GLY A 142 -11.82 -11.74 5.09
N LEU A 143 -12.12 -10.58 5.69
CA LEU A 143 -12.82 -10.50 6.97
C LEU A 143 -14.20 -11.13 6.89
N ILE A 144 -15.01 -10.77 5.88
CA ILE A 144 -16.36 -11.33 5.68
C ILE A 144 -16.31 -12.85 5.54
N GLN A 145 -15.38 -13.38 4.73
CA GLN A 145 -15.22 -14.82 4.57
C GLN A 145 -14.79 -15.50 5.87
N SER A 146 -13.91 -14.87 6.65
CA SER A 146 -13.47 -15.41 7.94
C SER A 146 -14.62 -15.51 8.95
N VAL A 147 -15.52 -14.52 8.97
CA VAL A 147 -16.71 -14.50 9.83
C VAL A 147 -17.71 -15.56 9.38
N ARG A 148 -18.03 -15.62 8.08
CA ARG A 148 -18.95 -16.64 7.54
C ARG A 148 -18.47 -18.06 7.81
N TYR A 149 -17.19 -18.35 7.60
CA TYR A 149 -16.60 -19.66 7.88
C TYR A 149 -16.65 -20.00 9.38
N SER A 150 -16.38 -19.03 10.26
CA SER A 150 -16.50 -19.22 11.71
C SER A 150 -17.93 -19.56 12.13
N ASN A 151 -18.93 -18.85 11.58
CA ASN A 151 -20.32 -19.07 11.93
C ASN A 151 -20.82 -20.44 11.43
N GLN A 152 -20.44 -20.84 10.21
CA GLN A 152 -20.76 -22.18 9.68
C GLN A 152 -20.16 -23.30 10.53
N LYS A 153 -18.92 -23.15 10.99
CA LYS A 153 -18.28 -24.16 11.84
C LYS A 153 -18.97 -24.29 13.21
N ASN A 154 -19.50 -23.20 13.75
CA ASN A 154 -20.21 -23.21 15.03
C ASN A 154 -21.62 -23.84 14.90
N ALA A 155 -22.33 -23.59 13.80
CA ALA A 155 -23.63 -24.21 13.52
C ALA A 155 -23.52 -25.75 13.40
N VAL A 156 -22.52 -26.25 12.67
CA VAL A 156 -22.28 -27.71 12.52
C VAL A 156 -21.89 -28.38 13.83
N LYS A 157 -21.30 -27.65 14.78
CA LYS A 157 -20.87 -28.20 16.08
C LYS A 157 -22.02 -28.36 17.08
N ASN A 158 -23.19 -27.77 16.83
CA ASN A 158 -24.30 -27.72 17.79
C ASN A 158 -25.63 -28.21 17.17
N PRO A 159 -25.71 -29.48 16.71
CA PRO A 159 -26.92 -30.01 16.08
C PRO A 159 -28.13 -30.07 17.03
N SER A 160 -27.91 -30.04 18.35
CA SER A 160 -28.97 -30.12 19.37
C SER A 160 -29.76 -28.83 19.57
N ALA A 161 -29.25 -27.68 19.11
CA ALA A 161 -29.99 -26.42 19.19
C ALA A 161 -31.06 -26.31 18.08
N ASP A 162 -30.83 -26.94 16.94
CA ASP A 162 -31.74 -26.95 15.78
C ASP A 162 -32.92 -27.92 15.99
N LEU A 163 -32.74 -28.94 16.83
CA LEU A 163 -33.75 -29.96 17.13
C LEU A 163 -34.71 -29.59 18.28
N LEU A 164 -34.45 -28.50 19.00
CA LEU A 164 -35.31 -28.02 20.09
C LEU A 164 -36.21 -26.85 19.67
N ASP A 165 -36.03 -26.34 18.45
CA ASP A 165 -36.78 -25.22 17.86
C ASP A 165 -37.75 -25.67 16.74
N SER A 166 -37.94 -26.99 16.59
CA SER A 166 -38.91 -27.63 15.67
C SER A 166 -39.88 -28.54 16.42
#